data_AF-A0A445BW09-F1
#
_entry.id   AF-A0A445BW09-F1
#
_cell.length_a   1.000
_cell.length_b   1.000
_cell.length_c   1.000
_cell.angle_alpha   90.00
_cell.angle_beta   90.00
_cell.angle_gamma   90.00
#
_symmetry.space_group_name_H-M   'P 1'
#
loop_
_entity.id
_entity.type
_entity.pdbx_description
1 polymer ?
#
loop_
_entity_poly.entity_id
_entity_poly.type
_entity_poly.pdbx_seq_one_letter_code
_entity_poly.pdbx_strand_id
1 'polypeptide(L)'
;MNNDLSWQCIFVYENLVFQRRRKLWKELTESNMNKEESQAFSGDFNDVLSQDEKVSIHPQPRIYLETFRRFVDDNGLIDVDLKGSKFT
;
A
#
# COMPACT_ATOMS: atom_id res chain seq x y z
N MET A 1 0.11 14.76 31.47
CA MET A 1 0.98 13.97 30.58
C MET A 1 0.11 13.59 29.38
N ASN A 2 0.16 14.38 28.31
CA ASN A 2 -0.44 13.97 27.03
C ASN A 2 0.67 13.26 26.27
N ASN A 3 0.57 11.94 26.14
CA ASN A 3 1.55 11.19 25.36
C ASN A 3 1.29 11.43 23.88
N ASP A 4 2.29 12.04 23.24
CA ASP A 4 2.49 12.29 21.81
C ASP A 4 2.28 11.04 20.93
N LEU A 5 1.03 10.70 20.61
CA LEU A 5 0.75 9.78 19.51
C LEU A 5 0.45 10.62 18.25
N SER A 6 1.53 11.02 17.58
CA SER A 6 1.46 11.61 16.24
C SER A 6 1.23 10.50 15.21
N TRP A 7 0.12 10.58 14.47
CA TRP A 7 -0.19 9.69 13.36
C TRP A 7 -0.18 10.47 12.05
N GLN A 8 0.47 9.91 11.05
CA GLN A 8 0.42 10.42 9.68
C GLN A 8 -0.44 9.49 8.82
N CYS A 9 -1.46 10.04 8.19
CA CYS A 9 -2.25 9.32 7.19
C CYS A 9 -1.84 9.76 5.78
N ILE A 10 -1.49 8.80 4.94
CA ILE A 10 -1.09 9.00 3.55
C ILE A 10 -2.17 8.40 2.67
N PHE A 11 -2.86 9.25 1.92
CA PHE A 11 -3.90 8.84 0.99
C PHE A 11 -3.34 8.72 -0.42
N VAL A 12 -3.53 7.57 -1.05
CA VAL A 12 -2.96 7.25 -2.36
C VAL A 12 -4.06 6.92 -3.35
N TYR A 13 -3.99 7.51 -4.55
CA TYR A 13 -4.85 7.15 -5.68
C TYR A 13 -3.97 6.86 -6.90
N GLU A 14 -3.80 5.58 -7.19
CA GLU A 14 -2.81 5.11 -8.14
C GLU A 14 -3.27 5.12 -9.60
N ASN A 15 -2.30 5.13 -10.51
CA ASN A 15 -2.54 5.08 -11.94
C ASN A 15 -2.72 3.62 -12.43
N LEU A 16 -3.57 3.39 -13.43
CA LEU A 16 -3.74 2.08 -14.08
C LEU A 16 -2.46 1.56 -14.78
N VAL A 17 -1.52 2.45 -15.12
CA VAL A 17 -0.25 2.10 -15.77
C VAL A 17 0.80 1.64 -14.75
N PHE A 18 1.18 0.37 -14.81
CA PHE A 18 2.13 -0.27 -13.88
C PHE A 18 3.46 0.49 -13.68
N GLN A 19 4.08 0.98 -14.76
CA GLN A 19 5.36 1.69 -14.66
C GLN A 19 5.26 2.98 -13.82
N ARG A 20 4.08 3.63 -13.82
CA ARG A 20 3.83 4.81 -12.99
C ARG A 20 3.70 4.43 -11.52
N ARG A 21 2.96 3.35 -11.22
CA ARG A 21 2.85 2.83 -9.85
C ARG A 21 4.19 2.43 -9.28
N ARG A 22 5.01 1.69 -10.05
CA ARG A 22 6.37 1.31 -9.64
C ARG A 22 7.24 2.53 -9.29
N LYS A 23 7.12 3.62 -10.04
CA LYS A 23 7.82 4.87 -9.75
C LYS A 23 7.31 5.49 -8.44
N LEU A 24 5.99 5.53 -8.26
CA LEU A 24 5.38 6.10 -7.07
C LEU A 24 5.73 5.30 -5.79
N TRP A 25 5.72 3.97 -5.85
CA TRP A 25 6.20 3.12 -4.74
C TRP A 25 7.63 3.42 -4.33
N LYS A 26 8.50 3.62 -5.32
CA LYS A 26 9.89 4.03 -5.06
C LYS A 26 9.96 5.42 -4.42
N GLU A 27 9.24 6.39 -4.96
CA GLU A 27 9.22 7.78 -4.46
C GLU A 27 8.66 7.85 -3.03
N LEU A 28 7.59 7.13 -2.72
CA LEU A 28 7.04 7.06 -1.36
C LEU A 28 8.03 6.42 -0.39
N THR A 29 8.73 5.36 -0.79
CA THR A 29 9.75 4.72 0.04
C THR A 29 10.95 5.62 0.32
N GLU A 30 11.40 6.37 -0.70
CA GLU A 30 12.55 7.28 -0.60
C GLU A 30 12.22 8.58 0.15
N SER A 31 10.99 9.07 0.00
CA SER A 31 10.53 10.29 0.67
C SER A 31 10.05 10.07 2.11
N ASN A 32 9.89 8.81 2.53
CA ASN A 32 9.51 8.48 3.89
C ASN A 32 10.68 8.69 4.87
N MET A 33 10.84 9.94 5.33
CA MET A 33 11.87 10.34 6.30
C MET A 33 11.54 9.89 7.74
N ASN A 34 10.28 9.55 8.02
CA ASN A 34 9.78 9.30 9.38
C ASN A 34 9.31 7.85 9.56
N LYS A 35 10.12 6.88 9.12
CA LYS A 35 9.78 5.44 9.24
C LYS A 35 9.55 4.97 10.68
N GLU A 36 10.02 5.72 11.68
CA GLU A 36 9.83 5.44 13.10
C GLU A 36 8.52 6.01 13.67
N GLU A 37 7.86 6.92 12.94
CA GLU A 37 6.57 7.48 13.34
C GLU A 37 5.42 6.55 12.91
N SER A 38 4.28 6.64 13.59
CA SER A 38 3.10 5.86 13.25
C SER A 38 2.46 6.40 11.96
N GLN A 39 2.46 5.59 10.90
CA GLN A 39 1.93 5.96 9.59
C GLN A 39 0.87 4.96 9.10
N ALA A 40 -0.14 5.45 8.41
CA ALA A 40 -1.16 4.64 7.74
C ALA A 40 -1.25 5.04 6.27
N PHE A 41 -1.15 4.05 5.37
CA PHE A 41 -1.37 4.22 3.94
C PHE A 41 -2.76 3.69 3.59
N SER A 42 -3.56 4.51 2.91
CA SER A 42 -4.92 4.13 2.54
C SER A 42 -5.29 4.67 1.16
N GLY A 43 -6.12 3.95 0.42
CA GLY A 43 -6.67 4.42 -0.83
C GLY A 43 -6.77 3.32 -1.88
N ASP A 44 -6.80 3.71 -3.14
CA ASP A 44 -6.86 2.78 -4.27
C ASP A 44 -5.48 2.60 -4.87
N PHE A 45 -4.83 1.48 -4.54
CA PHE A 45 -3.48 1.17 -4.97
C PHE A 45 -3.41 0.53 -6.36
N ASN A 46 -4.53 0.02 -6.90
CA ASN A 46 -4.56 -0.75 -8.15
C ASN A 46 -3.59 -1.96 -8.23
N ASP A 47 -3.00 -2.37 -7.11
CA ASP A 47 -2.15 -3.54 -6.94
C ASP A 47 -2.64 -4.32 -5.70
N VAL A 48 -2.39 -5.63 -5.70
CA VAL A 48 -2.78 -6.56 -4.63
C VAL A 48 -1.53 -7.24 -4.06
N LEU A 49 -1.56 -7.64 -2.80
CA LEU A 49 -0.42 -8.29 -2.12
C LEU A 49 -0.39 -9.79 -2.37
N SER A 50 -1.56 -10.38 -2.60
CA SER A 50 -1.72 -11.80 -2.87
C SER A 50 -2.60 -12.06 -4.09
N GLN A 51 -2.45 -13.25 -4.68
CA GLN A 51 -3.31 -13.66 -5.78
C GLN A 51 -4.76 -13.89 -5.33
N ASP A 52 -4.95 -14.22 -4.05
CA ASP A 52 -6.25 -14.55 -3.44
C ASP A 52 -7.13 -13.31 -3.23
N GLU A 53 -6.53 -12.12 -3.10
CA GLU A 53 -7.26 -10.84 -3.08
C GLU A 53 -7.94 -10.50 -4.41
N LYS A 54 -7.45 -11.05 -5.52
CA LYS A 54 -7.93 -10.70 -6.86
C LYS A 54 -9.11 -11.59 -7.26
N VAL A 55 -10.31 -10.99 -7.36
CA VAL A 55 -11.54 -11.66 -7.83
C VAL A 55 -11.65 -11.68 -9.36
N SER A 56 -10.59 -12.07 -10.06
CA SER A 56 -10.54 -12.09 -11.53
C SER A 56 -10.14 -13.45 -12.07
N ILE A 57 -10.63 -13.78 -13.27
CA ILE A 57 -10.28 -15.00 -14.01
C ILE A 57 -8.78 -15.01 -14.39
N HIS A 58 -8.18 -13.84 -14.56
CA HIS A 58 -6.78 -13.71 -14.95
C HIS A 58 -5.87 -13.45 -13.74
N PRO A 59 -4.84 -14.30 -13.52
CA PRO A 59 -3.90 -14.08 -12.44
C PRO A 59 -3.18 -12.73 -12.61
N GLN A 60 -2.80 -12.14 -11.49
CA GLN A 60 -1.95 -10.95 -11.49
C GLN A 60 -0.54 -11.36 -11.89
N PRO A 61 0.12 -10.63 -12.82
CA PRO A 61 1.51 -10.94 -13.14
C PRO A 61 2.38 -10.82 -11.89
N ARG A 62 3.22 -11.82 -11.64
CA ARG A 62 4.04 -11.94 -10.42
C ARG A 62 4.87 -10.70 -10.12
N ILE A 63 5.38 -10.01 -11.15
CA ILE A 63 6.16 -8.78 -10.98
C ILE A 63 5.36 -7.64 -10.31
N TYR A 64 4.03 -7.61 -10.45
CA TYR A 64 3.18 -6.60 -9.83
C TYR A 64 3.07 -6.89 -8.33
N LEU A 65 2.79 -8.16 -7.98
CA LEU A 65 2.75 -8.63 -6.59
C LEU A 65 4.09 -8.38 -5.89
N GLU A 66 5.21 -8.76 -6.51
CA GLU A 66 6.54 -8.58 -5.94
C GLU A 66 6.92 -7.12 -5.77
N THR A 67 6.53 -6.25 -6.72
CA THR A 67 6.82 -4.81 -6.63
C THR A 67 6.03 -4.18 -5.48
N PHE A 68 4.75 -4.51 -5.33
CA PHE A 68 3.92 -3.95 -4.27
C PHE A 68 4.26 -4.53 -2.89
N ARG A 69 4.52 -5.85 -2.82
CA ARG A 69 5.06 -6.50 -1.61
C ARG A 69 6.35 -5.83 -1.14
N ARG A 70 7.27 -5.57 -2.07
CA ARG A 70 8.53 -4.89 -1.73
C ARG A 70 8.32 -3.49 -1.18
N PHE A 71 7.34 -2.74 -1.69
CA PHE A 71 6.99 -1.44 -1.11
C PHE A 71 6.51 -1.57 0.34
N VAL A 72 5.64 -2.55 0.63
CA VAL A 72 5.18 -2.85 1.99
C VAL A 72 6.36 -3.23 2.89
N ASP A 73 7.20 -4.16 2.44
CA ASP A 73 8.35 -4.66 3.21
C ASP A 73 9.41 -3.56 3.45
N ASP A 74 9.78 -2.79 2.43
CA ASP A 74 10.81 -1.73 2.51
C ASP A 74 10.37 -0.54 3.40
N ASN A 75 9.08 -0.44 3.71
CA ASN A 75 8.50 0.56 4.63
C ASN A 75 8.04 -0.02 5.97
N GLY A 76 8.27 -1.31 6.23
CA GLY A 76 7.86 -1.96 7.49
C GLY A 76 6.34 -1.94 7.72
N LEU A 77 5.56 -1.87 6.64
CA LEU A 77 4.11 -1.79 6.71
C LEU A 77 3.52 -3.19 6.92
N ILE A 78 2.34 -3.21 7.52
CA ILE A 78 1.51 -4.41 7.60
C ILE A 78 0.19 -4.14 6.88
N ASP A 79 -0.32 -5.15 6.20
CA ASP A 79 -1.68 -5.10 5.68
C ASP A 79 -2.67 -5.23 6.83
N VAL A 80 -3.61 -4.29 6.90
CA VAL A 80 -4.68 -4.30 7.90
C VAL A 80 -5.92 -4.81 7.18
N ASP A 81 -6.28 -6.07 7.42
CA ASP A 81 -7.46 -6.71 6.82
C ASP A 81 -8.75 -5.97 7.27
N LEU A 82 -9.16 -5.00 6.45
CA LEU A 82 -10.39 -4.24 6.63
C LEU A 82 -11.50 -4.93 5.83
N LYS A 83 -12.27 -5.78 6.51
CA LYS A 83 -13.52 -6.32 5.96
C LYS A 83 -14.59 -5.24 6.03
N GLY A 84 -14.86 -4.60 4.89
CA GLY A 84 -16.01 -3.72 4.76
C GLY A 84 -17.32 -4.43 5.09
N SER A 85 -18.31 -3.70 5.60
CA SER A 85 -19.69 -4.20 5.60
C SER A 85 -20.16 -4.41 4.16
N LYS A 86 -21.00 -5.42 3.93
CA LYS A 86 -21.41 -5.91 2.60
C LYS A 86 -22.15 -4.90 1.71
N PHE A 87 -22.27 -3.65 2.11
CA PHE A 87 -22.93 -2.57 1.40
C PHE A 87 -22.26 -1.23 1.72
N THR A 88 -21.97 -0.46 0.68
CA THR A 88 -22.06 1.01 0.64
C THR A 88 -23.12 1.37 -0.37
#